data_AF-A0A7Y5Z9A6-F1
#
_entry.id   AF-A0A7Y5Z9A6-F1
#
_cell.length_a   1.000
_cell.length_b   1.000
_cell.length_c   1.000
_cell.angle_alpha   90.00
_cell.angle_beta   90.00
_cell.angle_gamma   90.00
#
_symmetry.space_group_name_H-M   'P 1'
#
loop_
_entity.id
_entity.type
_entity.pdbx_description
1 polymer ?
#
loop_
_entity_poly.entity_id
_entity_poly.type
_entity_poly.pdbx_seq_one_letter_code
_entity_poly.pdbx_strand_id
1 'polypeptide(L)'
;MNIELPPTFIYPDDFGTSRGSGRGLPNPAPMAMIGKMIQQRNMAYERGHWPQMLQRHLKAMRNNSPVRYGLDGIIIGELKVAHGADLVMLRNSTLSTADAWNLGIKDGAKIQSTEQLAIEQEFSGGVFTPFKAFGHWLLGKGKPVSVRLERIGISPTPNKIPDLMAIINAAGVGNTTVNLKVPYSTAQDSNVARIYLGNITLQITGDVTRYTSGTLKFAGKIKAFSDRYDANASSHRAAFDEHATRALREVGRVANARDYEIRITGELPINFSR
;
A
#
# COMPACT_ATOMS: atom_id res chain seq x y z
N MET A 1 -3.87 35.03 -9.66
CA MET A 1 -3.79 33.78 -10.44
C MET A 1 -2.72 32.93 -9.78
N ASN A 2 -3.10 31.95 -8.96
CA ASN A 2 -2.13 31.14 -8.23
C ASN A 2 -1.64 30.02 -9.15
N ILE A 3 -0.34 30.00 -9.42
CA ILE A 3 0.30 28.89 -10.12
C ILE A 3 0.54 27.80 -9.08
N GLU A 4 -0.31 26.77 -9.09
CA GLU A 4 -0.05 25.55 -8.33
C GLU A 4 1.12 24.82 -8.98
N LEU A 5 2.28 24.83 -8.32
CA LEU A 5 3.43 24.05 -8.77
C LEU A 5 3.17 22.56 -8.52
N PRO A 6 3.60 21.66 -9.42
CA PRO A 6 3.53 20.23 -9.15
C PRO A 6 4.31 19.89 -7.86
N PRO A 7 3.85 18.91 -7.07
CA PRO A 7 4.42 18.63 -5.76
C PRO A 7 5.92 18.29 -5.83
N THR A 8 6.75 19.23 -5.38
CA THR A 8 8.20 19.03 -5.23
C THR A 8 8.47 18.16 -4.02
N PHE A 9 8.65 16.86 -4.25
CA PHE A 9 9.08 15.94 -3.20
C PHE A 9 10.54 16.21 -2.83
N ILE A 10 10.75 16.98 -1.76
CA ILE A 10 12.07 17.14 -1.13
C ILE A 10 12.38 15.84 -0.38
N TYR A 11 13.17 14.98 -1.01
CA TYR A 11 13.65 13.76 -0.38
C TYR A 11 14.86 14.08 0.52
N PRO A 12 14.87 13.65 1.79
CA PRO A 12 16.10 13.64 2.59
C PRO A 12 17.05 12.57 2.04
N ASP A 13 17.87 12.95 1.06
CA ASP A 13 18.88 12.11 0.38
C ASP A 13 19.83 11.40 1.35
N ASP A 14 19.99 11.99 2.53
CA ASP A 14 20.91 11.52 3.54
C ASP A 14 20.60 10.13 4.05
N PHE A 15 19.34 9.68 4.12
CA PHE A 15 19.05 8.31 4.51
C PHE A 15 19.84 7.91 5.77
N GLY A 16 20.54 6.77 5.82
CA GLY A 16 20.84 5.75 4.81
C GLY A 16 22.27 5.87 4.26
N THR A 17 22.86 7.07 4.25
CA THR A 17 24.26 7.36 3.95
C THR A 17 25.03 7.64 5.23
N SER A 18 26.20 7.03 5.37
CA SER A 18 27.12 7.39 6.45
C SER A 18 27.89 8.66 6.09
N ARG A 19 27.34 9.83 6.44
CA ARG A 19 28.19 11.03 6.62
C ARG A 19 29.08 10.80 7.84
N GLY A 20 30.39 10.82 7.62
CA GLY A 20 31.40 10.73 8.67
C GLY A 20 31.45 12.02 9.47
N SER A 21 31.15 11.96 10.77
CA SER A 21 31.58 13.01 11.69
C SER A 21 33.09 12.90 11.83
N GLY A 22 33.84 13.95 11.46
CA GLY A 22 35.30 13.97 11.39
C GLY A 22 36.06 13.88 12.73
N ARG A 23 35.49 13.20 13.74
CA ARG A 23 36.11 12.91 15.03
C ARG A 23 35.77 11.49 15.45
N GLY A 24 36.82 10.68 15.63
CA GLY A 24 36.78 9.44 16.42
C GLY A 24 36.33 8.18 15.70
N LEU A 25 37.26 7.53 14.98
CA LEU A 25 37.51 6.09 14.99
C LEU A 25 38.82 5.83 14.20
N PRO A 26 39.88 5.20 14.77
CA PRO A 26 41.19 5.08 14.10
C PRO A 26 41.28 4.09 12.92
N ASN A 27 40.16 3.59 12.42
CA ASN A 27 40.10 2.56 11.37
C ASN A 27 38.78 2.71 10.60
N PRO A 28 38.72 2.46 9.28
CA PRO A 28 37.45 2.19 8.63
C PRO A 28 36.84 0.95 9.29
N ALA A 29 35.74 1.12 10.01
CA ALA A 29 35.01 0.05 10.69
C ALA A 29 33.72 -0.26 9.91
N PRO A 30 33.72 -1.20 8.95
CA PRO A 30 32.60 -1.38 8.03
C PRO A 30 31.31 -1.75 8.78
N MET A 31 31.42 -2.52 9.86
CA MET A 31 30.28 -2.89 10.71
C MET A 31 29.65 -1.70 11.43
N ALA A 32 30.43 -0.72 11.89
CA ALA A 32 29.89 0.50 12.50
C ALA A 32 29.17 1.37 11.45
N MET A 33 29.73 1.45 10.24
CA MET A 33 29.11 2.13 9.10
C MET A 33 27.78 1.45 8.70
N ILE A 34 27.76 0.12 8.61
CA ILE A 34 26.57 -0.69 8.34
C ILE A 34 25.50 -0.48 9.44
N GLY A 35 25.89 -0.51 10.71
CA GLY A 35 25.00 -0.24 11.84
C GLY A 35 24.34 1.15 11.76
N LYS A 36 25.13 2.19 11.49
CA LYS A 36 24.62 3.57 11.29
C LYS A 36 23.66 3.66 10.11
N MET A 37 23.98 2.99 8.99
CA MET A 37 23.07 2.92 7.84
C MET A 37 21.76 2.20 8.17
N ILE A 38 21.79 1.09 8.92
CA ILE A 38 20.56 0.38 9.37
C ILE A 38 19.71 1.28 10.27
N GLN A 39 20.32 1.91 11.27
CA GLN A 39 19.63 2.80 12.21
C GLN A 39 18.91 3.93 11.47
N GLN A 40 19.60 4.60 10.55
CA GLN A 40 19.02 5.66 9.74
C GLN A 40 17.85 5.16 8.85
N ARG A 41 17.96 3.98 8.23
CA ARG A 41 16.85 3.42 7.44
C ARG A 41 15.65 3.10 8.33
N ASN A 42 15.85 2.55 9.52
CA ASN A 42 14.78 2.36 10.51
C ASN A 42 14.07 3.69 10.83
N MET A 43 14.80 4.78 11.08
CA MET A 43 14.20 6.11 11.29
C MET A 43 13.34 6.61 10.11
N ALA A 44 13.66 6.21 8.87
CA ALA A 44 12.84 6.52 7.71
C ALA A 44 11.55 5.66 7.69
N TYR A 45 11.67 4.36 7.97
CA TYR A 45 10.52 3.44 8.01
C TYR A 45 9.57 3.73 9.17
N GLU A 46 10.07 4.11 10.35
CA GLU A 46 9.28 4.58 11.50
C GLU A 46 8.40 5.80 11.17
N ARG A 47 8.79 6.60 10.16
CA ARG A 47 8.04 7.75 9.61
C ARG A 47 7.18 7.39 8.40
N GLY A 48 7.12 6.11 8.03
CA GLY A 48 6.38 5.63 6.86
C GLY A 48 7.06 5.91 5.51
N HIS A 49 8.31 6.37 5.48
CA HIS A 49 9.07 6.67 4.26
C HIS A 49 9.59 5.42 3.53
N TRP A 50 8.79 4.34 3.54
CA TRP A 50 9.13 3.11 2.83
C TRP A 50 9.24 3.27 1.31
N PRO A 51 8.48 4.16 0.60
CA PRO A 51 8.66 4.33 -0.84
C PRO A 51 10.03 4.93 -1.18
N GLN A 52 10.45 5.96 -0.44
CA GLN A 52 11.77 6.60 -0.59
C GLN A 52 12.90 5.58 -0.38
N MET A 53 12.73 4.72 0.63
CA MET A 53 13.70 3.67 0.90
C MET A 53 13.73 2.58 -0.17
N LEU A 54 12.58 2.13 -0.67
CA LEU A 54 12.52 1.19 -1.78
C LEU A 54 13.11 1.80 -3.07
N GLN A 55 12.78 3.05 -3.41
CA GLN A 55 13.35 3.79 -4.53
C GLN A 55 14.88 3.84 -4.46
N ARG A 56 15.43 4.07 -3.27
CA ARG A 56 16.87 4.06 -3.01
C ARG A 56 17.50 2.68 -3.23
N HIS A 57 16.87 1.61 -2.75
CA HIS A 57 17.36 0.24 -2.99
C HIS A 57 17.31 -0.14 -4.45
N LEU A 58 16.21 0.15 -5.15
CA LEU A 58 16.07 -0.06 -6.60
C LEU A 58 17.18 0.66 -7.40
N LYS A 59 17.60 1.86 -6.96
CA LYS A 59 18.75 2.57 -7.54
C LYS A 59 20.09 1.90 -7.23
N ALA A 60 20.32 1.45 -5.99
CA ALA A 60 21.54 0.77 -5.58
C ALA A 60 21.72 -0.59 -6.28
N MET A 61 20.63 -1.35 -6.40
CA MET A 61 20.54 -2.67 -7.01
C MET A 61 21.06 -2.77 -8.44
N ARG A 62 21.03 -1.67 -9.21
CA ARG A 62 21.65 -1.57 -10.54
C ARG A 62 23.13 -1.95 -10.53
N ASN A 63 23.81 -1.68 -9.41
CA ASN A 63 25.24 -1.89 -9.21
C ASN A 63 25.54 -3.14 -8.35
N ASN A 64 24.54 -3.94 -7.98
CA ASN A 64 24.76 -5.20 -7.26
C ASN A 64 25.56 -6.18 -8.14
N SER A 65 26.58 -6.79 -7.54
CA SER A 65 27.42 -7.83 -8.14
C SER A 65 27.40 -9.08 -7.25
N PRO A 66 27.39 -10.30 -7.82
CA PRO A 66 27.43 -10.61 -9.25
C PRO A 66 26.08 -10.42 -9.97
N VAL A 67 24.96 -10.38 -9.25
CA VAL A 67 23.60 -10.28 -9.85
C VAL A 67 23.03 -8.87 -9.69
N ARG A 68 23.03 -8.11 -10.79
CA ARG A 68 22.32 -6.82 -10.87
C ARG A 68 20.83 -7.04 -10.69
N TYR A 69 20.17 -6.15 -9.94
CA TYR A 69 18.74 -6.26 -9.59
C TYR A 69 18.37 -7.54 -8.81
N GLY A 70 19.36 -8.28 -8.30
CA GLY A 70 19.14 -9.29 -7.28
C GLY A 70 18.69 -8.66 -5.96
N LEU A 71 17.82 -9.36 -5.25
CA LEU A 71 17.42 -9.00 -3.89
C LEU A 71 18.63 -9.16 -2.96
N ASP A 72 19.21 -8.05 -2.52
CA ASP A 72 20.28 -8.08 -1.53
C ASP A 72 19.76 -8.47 -0.13
N GLY A 73 20.68 -8.86 0.76
CA GLY A 73 20.32 -9.26 2.12
C GLY A 73 19.67 -8.13 2.95
N ILE A 74 19.89 -6.87 2.59
CA ILE A 74 19.34 -5.71 3.31
C ILE A 74 17.85 -5.55 2.98
N ILE A 75 17.49 -5.51 1.70
CA ILE A 75 16.08 -5.39 1.30
C ILE A 75 15.28 -6.63 1.74
N ILE A 76 15.86 -7.83 1.70
CA ILE A 76 15.17 -9.04 2.20
C ILE A 76 14.89 -8.90 3.69
N GLY A 77 15.85 -8.36 4.46
CA GLY A 77 15.64 -8.01 5.87
C GLY A 77 14.45 -7.05 6.05
N GLU A 78 14.42 -5.96 5.29
CA GLU A 78 13.38 -4.93 5.40
C GLU A 78 12.00 -5.38 4.90
N LEU A 79 11.94 -6.26 3.90
CA LEU A 79 10.70 -6.92 3.48
C LEU A 79 10.16 -7.86 4.57
N LYS A 80 11.03 -8.56 5.30
CA LYS A 80 10.65 -9.35 6.49
C LYS A 80 10.14 -8.45 7.62
N VAL A 81 10.80 -7.31 7.86
CA VAL A 81 10.35 -6.32 8.85
C VAL A 81 9.00 -5.70 8.47
N ALA A 82 8.81 -5.31 7.21
CA ALA A 82 7.55 -4.77 6.71
C ALA A 82 6.39 -5.78 6.77
N HIS A 83 6.66 -7.05 6.48
CA HIS A 83 5.72 -8.15 6.69
C HIS A 83 5.30 -8.26 8.16
N GLY A 84 6.27 -8.25 9.09
CA GLY A 84 6.00 -8.27 10.54
C GLY A 84 5.22 -7.03 11.01
N ALA A 85 5.61 -5.84 10.53
CA ALA A 85 4.99 -4.56 10.87
C ALA A 85 3.52 -4.50 10.43
N ASP A 86 3.20 -4.96 9.22
CA ASP A 86 1.82 -5.08 8.77
C ASP A 86 1.04 -6.14 9.57
N LEU A 87 1.65 -7.28 9.92
CA LEU A 87 0.97 -8.29 10.76
C LEU A 87 0.68 -7.80 12.19
N VAL A 88 1.49 -6.92 12.78
CA VAL A 88 1.14 -6.31 14.08
C VAL A 88 0.06 -5.24 13.92
N MET A 89 0.04 -4.46 12.83
CA MET A 89 -1.07 -3.55 12.52
C MET A 89 -2.39 -4.29 12.21
N LEU A 90 -2.30 -5.48 11.62
CA LEU A 90 -3.43 -6.38 11.39
C LEU A 90 -4.08 -6.82 12.72
N ARG A 91 -3.26 -7.08 13.74
CA ARG A 91 -3.68 -7.46 15.11
C ARG A 91 -4.15 -6.24 15.92
N ASN A 92 -3.47 -5.10 15.79
CA ASN A 92 -3.82 -3.85 16.46
C ASN A 92 -3.67 -2.66 15.51
N SER A 93 -4.80 -2.15 15.01
CA SER A 93 -4.84 -1.06 14.03
C SER A 93 -4.65 0.34 14.63
N THR A 94 -4.47 0.48 15.96
CA THR A 94 -4.18 1.77 16.61
C THR A 94 -2.69 2.03 16.83
N LEU A 95 -1.82 1.08 16.48
CA LEU A 95 -0.37 1.25 16.59
C LEU A 95 0.13 2.42 15.74
N SER A 96 1.07 3.20 16.29
CA SER A 96 1.80 4.18 15.51
C SER A 96 2.70 3.48 14.47
N THR A 97 3.07 4.20 13.41
CA THR A 97 4.01 3.70 12.40
C THR A 97 5.36 3.28 13.00
N ALA A 98 5.83 4.00 14.02
CA ALA A 98 7.10 3.70 14.70
C ALA A 98 7.00 2.44 15.57
N ASP A 99 5.91 2.26 16.32
CA ASP A 99 5.69 1.06 17.14
C ASP A 99 5.50 -0.17 16.26
N ALA A 100 4.71 -0.05 15.18
CA ALA A 100 4.51 -1.10 14.20
C ALA A 100 5.84 -1.52 13.54
N TRP A 101 6.72 -0.58 13.18
CA TRP A 101 8.05 -0.90 12.64
C TRP A 101 8.92 -1.61 13.69
N ASN A 102 9.01 -1.08 14.92
CA ASN A 102 9.86 -1.63 15.97
C ASN A 102 9.42 -3.03 16.45
N LEU A 103 8.11 -3.30 16.48
CA LEU A 103 7.57 -4.65 16.68
C LEU A 103 7.79 -5.52 15.43
N GLY A 104 7.64 -4.96 14.25
CA GLY A 104 7.96 -5.60 12.97
C GLY A 104 9.42 -6.07 12.87
N ILE A 105 10.38 -5.37 13.48
CA ILE A 105 11.78 -5.83 13.55
C ILE A 105 11.87 -7.18 14.28
N LYS A 106 11.14 -7.32 15.40
CA LYS A 106 11.12 -8.54 16.21
C LYS A 106 10.38 -9.69 15.52
N ASP A 107 9.26 -9.41 14.84
CA ASP A 107 8.52 -10.45 14.09
C ASP A 107 9.25 -10.83 12.80
N GLY A 108 9.85 -9.88 12.09
CA GLY A 108 10.65 -10.11 10.88
C GLY A 108 11.92 -10.92 11.13
N ALA A 109 12.57 -10.75 12.30
CA ALA A 109 13.74 -11.55 12.67
C ALA A 109 13.44 -13.05 12.88
N LYS A 110 12.18 -13.42 13.14
CA LYS A 110 11.73 -14.81 13.24
C LYS A 110 11.61 -15.50 11.87
N ILE A 111 11.56 -14.72 10.79
CA ILE A 111 11.38 -15.21 9.43
C ILE A 111 12.72 -15.72 8.92
N GLN A 112 12.95 -17.02 9.04
CA GLN A 112 14.20 -17.66 8.64
C GLN A 112 14.29 -17.81 7.11
N SER A 113 13.19 -18.21 6.45
CA SER A 113 13.16 -18.48 5.00
C SER A 113 12.17 -17.61 4.25
N THR A 114 12.44 -17.32 2.98
CA THR A 114 11.54 -16.52 2.11
C THR A 114 10.22 -17.23 1.82
N GLU A 115 10.17 -18.55 1.93
CA GLU A 115 8.97 -19.39 1.84
C GLU A 115 7.89 -18.99 2.84
N GLN A 116 8.29 -18.47 4.01
CA GLN A 116 7.37 -18.01 5.05
C GLN A 116 6.67 -16.68 4.67
N LEU A 117 7.20 -15.95 3.69
CA LEU A 117 6.53 -14.80 3.07
C LEU A 117 5.55 -15.23 1.95
N ALA A 118 5.60 -16.50 1.55
CA ALA A 118 4.80 -17.13 0.51
C ALA A 118 3.67 -18.00 1.08
N ILE A 119 2.89 -17.41 1.99
CA ILE A 119 1.68 -18.00 2.57
C ILE A 119 0.47 -17.09 2.26
N GLU A 120 -0.73 -17.68 2.18
CA GLU A 120 -1.96 -16.88 2.16
C GLU A 120 -2.09 -16.14 3.50
N GLN A 121 -2.43 -14.85 3.44
CA GLN A 121 -2.39 -13.96 4.59
C GLN A 121 -3.33 -12.77 4.39
N GLU A 122 -3.79 -12.17 5.48
CA GLU A 122 -4.50 -10.89 5.45
C GLU A 122 -3.50 -9.71 5.53
N PHE A 123 -3.79 -8.63 4.82
CA PHE A 123 -3.12 -7.34 4.91
C PHE A 123 -3.83 -6.41 5.90
N SER A 124 -3.07 -5.56 6.61
CA SER A 124 -3.67 -4.64 7.59
C SER A 124 -4.47 -3.48 6.98
N GLY A 125 -4.22 -3.14 5.71
CA GLY A 125 -4.67 -1.88 5.10
C GLY A 125 -3.86 -0.65 5.54
N GLY A 126 -2.93 -0.80 6.48
CA GLY A 126 -2.11 0.26 7.07
C GLY A 126 -0.89 0.66 6.24
N VAL A 127 -0.09 1.58 6.78
CA VAL A 127 1.02 2.25 6.08
C VAL A 127 2.07 1.31 5.48
N PHE A 128 2.28 0.13 6.06
CA PHE A 128 3.22 -0.88 5.56
C PHE A 128 2.59 -1.91 4.60
N THR A 129 1.27 -1.96 4.45
CA THR A 129 0.58 -2.87 3.52
C THR A 129 1.15 -2.81 2.10
N PRO A 130 1.40 -1.64 1.47
CA PRO A 130 1.91 -1.62 0.10
C PRO A 130 3.34 -2.16 -0.01
N PHE A 131 4.16 -2.02 1.04
CA PHE A 131 5.52 -2.58 1.05
C PHE A 131 5.49 -4.10 1.24
N LYS A 132 4.58 -4.62 2.09
CA LYS A 132 4.30 -6.06 2.20
C LYS A 132 3.72 -6.63 0.90
N ALA A 133 2.83 -5.91 0.22
CA ALA A 133 2.26 -6.29 -1.07
C ALA A 133 3.36 -6.44 -2.13
N PHE A 134 4.25 -5.45 -2.25
CA PHE A 134 5.43 -5.54 -3.09
C PHE A 134 6.32 -6.74 -2.73
N GLY A 135 6.58 -6.97 -1.44
CA GLY A 135 7.31 -8.16 -0.98
C GLY A 135 6.65 -9.49 -1.36
N HIS A 136 5.31 -9.53 -1.33
CA HIS A 136 4.54 -10.71 -1.71
C HIS A 136 4.49 -10.91 -3.24
N TRP A 137 4.56 -9.86 -4.05
CA TRP A 137 4.73 -9.99 -5.50
C TRP A 137 6.09 -10.64 -5.86
N LEU A 138 7.15 -10.19 -5.20
CA LEU A 138 8.51 -10.74 -5.39
C LEU A 138 8.65 -12.18 -4.90
N LEU A 139 8.12 -12.49 -3.71
CA LEU A 139 8.46 -13.72 -2.97
C LEU A 139 7.28 -14.66 -2.74
N GLY A 140 6.03 -14.18 -2.91
CA GLY A 140 4.79 -14.89 -2.58
C GLY A 140 4.40 -16.01 -3.54
N LYS A 141 5.14 -16.19 -4.64
CA LYS A 141 4.97 -17.25 -5.65
C LYS A 141 3.59 -17.23 -6.35
N GLY A 142 2.89 -16.08 -6.33
CA GLY A 142 1.59 -15.87 -6.96
C GLY A 142 0.41 -16.33 -6.08
N LYS A 143 0.63 -16.59 -4.79
CA LYS A 143 -0.45 -16.98 -3.87
C LYS A 143 -1.39 -15.80 -3.59
N PRO A 144 -2.69 -16.07 -3.40
CA PRO A 144 -3.66 -15.04 -3.10
C PRO A 144 -3.51 -14.54 -1.66
N VAL A 145 -3.94 -13.31 -1.43
CA VAL A 145 -4.01 -12.68 -0.11
C VAL A 145 -5.39 -12.07 0.09
N SER A 146 -5.71 -11.65 1.31
CA SER A 146 -6.95 -10.91 1.58
C SER A 146 -6.69 -9.53 2.17
N VAL A 147 -7.65 -8.63 2.02
CA VAL A 147 -7.73 -7.40 2.81
C VAL A 147 -9.19 -7.08 3.09
N ARG A 148 -9.47 -6.60 4.30
CA ARG A 148 -10.83 -6.21 4.69
C ARG A 148 -11.17 -4.82 4.14
N LEU A 149 -12.36 -4.69 3.55
CA LEU A 149 -12.87 -3.46 2.94
C LEU A 149 -12.95 -2.31 3.95
N GLU A 150 -13.23 -2.62 5.22
CA GLU A 150 -13.28 -1.65 6.31
C GLU A 150 -11.88 -1.14 6.71
N ARG A 151 -10.81 -1.79 6.23
CA ARG A 151 -9.41 -1.47 6.57
C ARG A 151 -8.64 -0.73 5.49
N ILE A 152 -9.10 -0.73 4.24
CA ILE A 152 -8.38 -0.07 3.14
C ILE A 152 -8.47 1.47 3.18
N GLY A 153 -9.35 2.01 4.03
CA GLY A 153 -9.51 3.45 4.26
C GLY A 153 -10.27 4.20 3.17
N ILE A 154 -11.08 3.51 2.35
CA ILE A 154 -12.01 4.18 1.44
C ILE A 154 -13.27 4.65 2.18
N SER A 155 -13.88 5.73 1.67
CA SER A 155 -15.14 6.29 2.17
C SER A 155 -16.02 6.69 0.98
N PRO A 156 -16.59 5.70 0.25
CA PRO A 156 -17.45 5.98 -0.89
C PRO A 156 -18.78 6.57 -0.43
N THR A 157 -19.22 7.62 -1.11
CA THR A 157 -20.51 8.27 -0.89
C THR A 157 -21.19 8.48 -2.24
N PRO A 158 -22.52 8.68 -2.33
CA PRO A 158 -23.16 8.90 -3.63
C PRO A 158 -22.59 10.10 -4.39
N ASN A 159 -22.17 11.16 -3.69
CA ASN A 159 -21.52 12.31 -4.31
C ASN A 159 -20.18 11.98 -4.99
N LYS A 160 -19.49 10.89 -4.60
CA LYS A 160 -18.25 10.39 -5.23
C LYS A 160 -18.53 9.35 -6.32
N ILE A 161 -19.80 8.98 -6.56
CA ILE A 161 -20.22 7.90 -7.45
C ILE A 161 -21.36 8.44 -8.33
N PRO A 162 -21.05 9.14 -9.44
CA PRO A 162 -22.04 9.83 -10.26
C PRO A 162 -23.22 8.94 -10.68
N ASP A 163 -22.96 7.68 -11.06
CA ASP A 163 -23.99 6.73 -11.47
C ASP A 163 -24.98 6.41 -10.33
N LEU A 164 -24.49 6.28 -9.10
CA LEU A 164 -25.34 6.08 -7.91
C LEU A 164 -26.17 7.33 -7.63
N MET A 165 -25.57 8.51 -7.74
CA MET A 165 -26.27 9.78 -7.54
C MET A 165 -27.34 10.03 -8.62
N ALA A 166 -27.09 9.59 -9.87
CA ALA A 166 -28.05 9.64 -10.95
C ALA A 166 -29.27 8.73 -10.67
N ILE A 167 -29.04 7.48 -10.24
CA ILE A 167 -30.10 6.54 -9.83
C ILE A 167 -30.93 7.12 -8.68
N ILE A 168 -30.27 7.69 -7.66
CA ILE A 168 -30.92 8.35 -6.52
C ILE A 168 -31.80 9.52 -7.00
N ASN A 169 -31.26 10.42 -7.83
CA ASN A 169 -31.99 11.58 -8.31
C ASN A 169 -33.18 11.21 -9.22
N ALA A 170 -33.09 10.11 -9.97
CA ALA A 170 -34.13 9.60 -10.87
C ALA A 170 -35.21 8.74 -10.17
N ALA A 171 -34.95 8.24 -8.96
CA ALA A 171 -35.91 7.39 -8.22
C ALA A 171 -37.26 8.09 -8.02
N GLY A 172 -38.36 7.43 -8.40
CA GLY A 172 -39.73 7.93 -8.20
C GLY A 172 -40.17 7.89 -6.73
N VAL A 173 -41.34 8.46 -6.43
CA VAL A 173 -41.97 8.34 -5.09
C VAL A 173 -42.26 6.86 -4.80
N GLY A 174 -41.95 6.42 -3.58
CA GLY A 174 -41.96 5.00 -3.19
C GLY A 174 -40.54 4.48 -2.95
N ASN A 175 -40.32 3.19 -3.22
CA ASN A 175 -39.03 2.52 -3.03
C ASN A 175 -38.44 2.07 -4.38
N THR A 176 -37.16 2.37 -4.61
CA THR A 176 -36.40 1.95 -5.80
C THR A 176 -35.16 1.19 -5.35
N THR A 177 -35.10 -0.12 -5.65
CA THR A 177 -33.93 -0.94 -5.33
C THR A 177 -32.76 -0.67 -6.28
N VAL A 178 -31.56 -0.60 -5.71
CA VAL A 178 -30.30 -0.32 -6.40
C VAL A 178 -29.45 -1.59 -6.43
N ASN A 179 -28.92 -1.91 -7.60
CA ASN A 179 -27.89 -2.92 -7.80
C ASN A 179 -26.90 -2.40 -8.87
N LEU A 180 -25.83 -1.73 -8.41
CA LEU A 180 -24.89 -1.01 -9.25
C LEU A 180 -23.48 -1.58 -9.11
N LYS A 181 -22.87 -1.97 -10.23
CA LYS A 181 -21.45 -2.31 -10.33
C LYS A 181 -20.69 -1.15 -10.98
N VAL A 182 -19.68 -0.60 -10.30
CA VAL A 182 -19.02 0.65 -10.70
C VAL A 182 -17.51 0.60 -10.40
N PRO A 183 -16.63 1.13 -11.27
CA PRO A 183 -15.22 1.33 -10.91
C PRO A 183 -15.08 2.42 -9.85
N TYR A 184 -14.14 2.26 -8.92
CA TYR A 184 -13.85 3.23 -7.88
C TYR A 184 -12.35 3.42 -7.71
N SER A 185 -11.88 4.66 -7.88
CA SER A 185 -10.49 4.98 -7.59
C SER A 185 -10.31 5.15 -6.09
N THR A 186 -9.52 4.27 -5.47
CA THR A 186 -9.18 4.35 -4.04
C THR A 186 -8.35 5.61 -3.72
N ALA A 187 -7.77 6.24 -4.75
CA ALA A 187 -7.09 7.54 -4.71
C ALA A 187 -7.92 8.66 -4.10
N GLN A 188 -9.26 8.58 -4.20
CA GLN A 188 -10.19 9.59 -3.69
C GLN A 188 -10.21 9.70 -2.16
N ASP A 189 -9.70 8.67 -1.47
CA ASP A 189 -9.80 8.55 -0.01
C ASP A 189 -8.47 8.17 0.65
N SER A 190 -7.73 7.22 0.06
CA SER A 190 -6.62 6.52 0.71
C SER A 190 -5.44 6.41 -0.24
N ASN A 191 -4.42 7.24 -0.03
CA ASN A 191 -3.15 7.14 -0.75
C ASN A 191 -2.44 5.80 -0.49
N VAL A 192 -2.72 5.13 0.64
CA VAL A 192 -2.20 3.78 0.91
C VAL A 192 -2.87 2.77 -0.02
N ALA A 193 -4.21 2.69 -0.05
CA ALA A 193 -4.94 1.80 -0.96
C ALA A 193 -4.63 2.10 -2.43
N ARG A 194 -4.49 3.37 -2.80
CA ARG A 194 -4.10 3.80 -4.15
C ARG A 194 -2.83 3.13 -4.64
N ILE A 195 -1.85 2.89 -3.77
CA ILE A 195 -0.57 2.32 -4.15
C ILE A 195 -0.67 0.81 -4.44
N TYR A 196 -1.47 0.04 -3.68
CA TYR A 196 -1.51 -1.44 -3.81
C TYR A 196 -2.81 -2.02 -4.38
N LEU A 197 -3.87 -1.22 -4.53
CA LEU A 197 -5.14 -1.59 -5.18
C LEU A 197 -5.47 -0.67 -6.38
N GLY A 198 -5.06 0.61 -6.32
CA GLY A 198 -5.34 1.56 -7.38
C GLY A 198 -6.85 1.79 -7.61
N ASN A 199 -7.38 1.24 -8.70
CA ASN A 199 -8.79 1.33 -9.07
C ASN A 199 -9.45 -0.05 -8.89
N ILE A 200 -10.36 -0.15 -7.94
CA ILE A 200 -11.11 -1.39 -7.64
C ILE A 200 -12.49 -1.34 -8.30
N THR A 201 -13.18 -2.48 -8.38
CA THR A 201 -14.60 -2.50 -8.75
C THR A 201 -15.45 -2.68 -7.51
N LEU A 202 -16.42 -1.80 -7.32
CA LEU A 202 -17.42 -1.88 -6.25
C LEU A 202 -18.72 -2.50 -6.76
N GLN A 203 -19.40 -3.20 -5.87
CA GLN A 203 -20.78 -3.67 -5.99
C GLN A 203 -21.60 -2.98 -4.90
N ILE A 204 -22.58 -2.17 -5.30
CA ILE A 204 -23.43 -1.40 -4.40
C ILE A 204 -24.84 -1.99 -4.48
N THR A 205 -25.42 -2.32 -3.34
CA THR A 205 -26.81 -2.78 -3.23
C THR A 205 -27.52 -2.02 -2.12
N GLY A 206 -28.81 -1.73 -2.30
CA GLY A 206 -29.59 -0.99 -1.31
C GLY A 206 -30.89 -0.45 -1.89
N ASP A 207 -31.51 0.48 -1.19
CA ASP A 207 -32.83 0.99 -1.52
C ASP A 207 -32.89 2.52 -1.41
N VAL A 208 -33.52 3.16 -2.40
CA VAL A 208 -33.85 4.59 -2.40
C VAL A 208 -35.33 4.74 -2.07
N THR A 209 -35.64 5.33 -0.92
CA THR A 209 -36.98 5.72 -0.54
C THR A 209 -37.18 7.21 -0.81
N ARG A 210 -38.10 7.58 -1.71
CA ARG A 210 -38.56 8.97 -1.88
C ARG A 210 -39.98 9.10 -1.34
N TYR A 211 -40.16 10.02 -0.41
CA TYR A 211 -41.44 10.31 0.22
C TYR A 211 -42.24 11.35 -0.58
N THR A 212 -43.55 11.38 -0.41
CA THR A 212 -44.44 12.41 -0.98
C THR A 212 -44.11 13.83 -0.50
N SER A 213 -43.43 13.97 0.64
CA SER A 213 -42.87 15.24 1.14
C SER A 213 -41.70 15.79 0.31
N GLY A 214 -41.21 15.05 -0.69
CA GLY A 214 -40.00 15.37 -1.44
C GLY A 214 -38.70 14.91 -0.77
N THR A 215 -38.74 14.49 0.50
CA THR A 215 -37.61 13.90 1.22
C THR A 215 -37.14 12.63 0.52
N LEU A 216 -35.82 12.43 0.44
CA LEU A 216 -35.19 11.26 -0.14
C LEU A 216 -34.20 10.63 0.84
N LYS A 217 -34.18 9.30 0.90
CA LYS A 217 -33.18 8.52 1.64
C LYS A 217 -32.66 7.39 0.77
N PHE A 218 -31.36 7.14 0.83
CA PHE A 218 -30.72 5.93 0.32
C PHE A 218 -30.04 5.22 1.47
N ALA A 219 -30.27 3.92 1.60
CA ALA A 219 -29.60 3.06 2.56
C ALA A 219 -29.13 1.79 1.84
N GLY A 220 -27.86 1.43 2.00
CA GLY A 220 -27.28 0.32 1.27
C GLY A 220 -25.93 -0.13 1.82
N LYS A 221 -25.32 -1.03 1.05
CA LYS A 221 -24.04 -1.66 1.34
C LYS A 221 -23.15 -1.67 0.10
N ILE A 222 -21.85 -1.74 0.35
CA ILE A 222 -20.79 -1.84 -0.66
C ILE A 222 -20.01 -3.12 -0.40
N LYS A 223 -19.82 -3.92 -1.45
CA LYS A 223 -18.76 -4.92 -1.56
C LYS A 223 -17.74 -4.47 -2.59
N ALA A 224 -16.54 -5.03 -2.54
CA ALA A 224 -15.58 -4.93 -3.63
C ALA A 224 -15.37 -6.31 -4.25
N PHE A 225 -15.03 -6.34 -5.54
CA PHE A 225 -14.52 -7.55 -6.18
C PHE A 225 -13.05 -7.75 -5.81
N SER A 226 -12.54 -8.98 -5.94
CA SER A 226 -11.09 -9.22 -5.90
C SER A 226 -10.37 -8.38 -6.95
N ASP A 227 -9.17 -7.93 -6.61
CA ASP A 227 -8.28 -7.17 -7.49
C ASP A 227 -7.03 -8.00 -7.85
N ARG A 228 -6.35 -7.65 -8.95
CA ARG A 228 -5.10 -8.28 -9.37
C ARG A 228 -3.93 -7.36 -9.06
N TYR A 229 -3.07 -7.77 -8.13
CA TYR A 229 -1.79 -7.11 -7.92
C TYR A 229 -0.80 -7.53 -9.01
N ASP A 230 -0.38 -6.58 -9.84
CA ASP A 230 0.53 -6.76 -10.98
C ASP A 230 1.78 -5.84 -10.93
N ALA A 231 1.99 -5.16 -9.79
CA ALA A 231 3.03 -4.13 -9.58
C ALA A 231 3.09 -3.04 -10.69
N ASN A 232 1.98 -2.83 -11.41
CA ASN A 232 1.99 -2.07 -12.66
C ASN A 232 2.11 -0.56 -12.47
N ALA A 233 2.46 0.08 -13.58
CA ALA A 233 2.89 1.44 -13.73
C ALA A 233 1.95 2.50 -13.14
N SER A 234 0.65 2.35 -13.32
CA SER A 234 -0.33 3.43 -13.09
C SER A 234 -0.60 3.72 -11.61
N SER A 235 -0.79 2.68 -10.80
CA SER A 235 -1.05 2.79 -9.35
C SER A 235 0.23 2.99 -8.55
N HIS A 236 1.24 2.16 -8.81
CA HIS A 236 2.45 2.06 -8.00
C HIS A 236 3.45 3.20 -8.25
N ARG A 237 3.64 3.68 -9.50
CA ARG A 237 4.71 4.64 -9.83
C ARG A 237 4.48 6.07 -9.37
N ALA A 238 3.29 6.46 -8.94
CA ALA A 238 3.12 7.79 -8.35
C ALA A 238 3.97 8.01 -7.08
N ALA A 239 4.54 6.94 -6.52
CA ALA A 239 5.51 6.98 -5.43
C ALA A 239 6.99 6.83 -5.87
N PHE A 240 7.28 6.71 -7.18
CA PHE A 240 8.61 6.38 -7.72
C PHE A 240 8.97 7.18 -8.97
N ASP A 241 10.25 7.57 -9.11
CA ASP A 241 10.74 8.15 -10.36
C ASP A 241 10.84 7.13 -11.52
N GLU A 242 11.11 7.64 -12.73
CA GLU A 242 11.21 6.83 -13.94
C GLU A 242 12.39 5.83 -13.92
N HIS A 243 13.45 6.10 -13.15
CA HIS A 243 14.59 5.20 -13.04
C HIS A 243 14.30 4.03 -12.11
N ALA A 244 13.71 4.29 -10.94
CA ALA A 244 13.25 3.26 -10.01
C ALA A 244 12.14 2.40 -10.64
N THR A 245 11.27 3.03 -11.42
CA THR A 245 10.30 2.37 -12.32
C THR A 245 10.93 1.32 -13.25
N ARG A 246 12.06 1.63 -13.89
CA ARG A 246 12.76 0.69 -14.79
C ARG A 246 13.45 -0.41 -13.98
N ALA A 247 14.07 -0.06 -12.85
CA ALA A 247 14.68 -1.02 -11.94
C ALA A 247 13.66 -2.00 -11.33
N LEU A 248 12.44 -1.55 -10.99
CA LEU A 248 11.35 -2.39 -10.46
C LEU A 248 11.02 -3.56 -11.38
N ARG A 249 10.97 -3.31 -12.70
CA ARG A 249 10.74 -4.34 -13.72
C ARG A 249 11.87 -5.38 -13.76
N GLU A 250 13.12 -4.92 -13.68
CA GLU A 250 14.28 -5.83 -13.65
C GLU A 250 14.35 -6.64 -12.35
N VAL A 251 14.05 -6.05 -11.19
CA VAL A 251 13.96 -6.77 -9.92
C VAL A 251 12.87 -7.83 -9.97
N GLY A 252 11.69 -7.50 -10.50
CA GLY A 252 10.63 -8.48 -10.73
C GLY A 252 11.06 -9.64 -11.64
N ARG A 253 11.74 -9.32 -12.75
CA ARG A 253 12.28 -10.32 -13.69
C ARG A 253 13.35 -11.22 -13.05
N VAL A 254 14.26 -10.66 -12.26
CA VAL A 254 15.33 -11.40 -11.57
C VAL A 254 14.80 -12.24 -10.41
N ALA A 255 13.79 -11.74 -9.68
CA ALA A 255 13.14 -12.47 -8.60
C ALA A 255 12.13 -13.54 -9.09
N ASN A 256 11.83 -13.61 -10.39
CA ASN A 256 10.73 -14.41 -10.95
C ASN A 256 9.39 -14.08 -10.26
N ALA A 257 9.14 -12.79 -10.06
CA ALA A 257 7.98 -12.25 -9.39
C ALA A 257 6.68 -12.67 -10.08
N ARG A 258 5.61 -12.81 -9.31
CA ARG A 258 4.31 -13.29 -9.80
C ARG A 258 3.19 -12.42 -9.27
N ASP A 259 2.39 -11.95 -10.21
CA ASP A 259 1.10 -11.33 -9.96
C ASP A 259 0.20 -12.26 -9.14
N TYR A 260 -0.68 -11.67 -8.33
CA TYR A 260 -1.54 -12.42 -7.42
C TYR A 260 -2.89 -11.74 -7.18
N GLU A 261 -3.85 -12.50 -6.67
CA GLU A 261 -5.18 -12.01 -6.30
C GLU A 261 -5.16 -11.35 -4.91
N ILE A 262 -5.68 -10.14 -4.79
CA ILE A 262 -6.08 -9.54 -3.51
C ILE A 262 -7.60 -9.69 -3.37
N ARG A 263 -8.02 -10.59 -2.49
CA ARG A 263 -9.43 -10.79 -2.13
C ARG A 263 -9.88 -9.68 -1.19
N ILE A 264 -10.70 -8.75 -1.69
CA ILE A 264 -11.25 -7.68 -0.87
C ILE A 264 -12.53 -8.22 -0.21
N THR A 265 -12.48 -8.47 1.10
CA THR A 265 -13.56 -9.09 1.88
C THR A 265 -14.29 -8.08 2.76
N GLY A 266 -15.49 -8.40 3.23
CA GLY A 266 -16.28 -7.51 4.09
C GLY A 266 -17.31 -6.66 3.34
N GLU A 267 -17.93 -5.72 4.07
CA GLU A 267 -19.05 -4.89 3.62
C GLU A 267 -18.98 -3.51 4.29
N LEU A 268 -19.05 -2.42 3.50
CA LEU A 268 -19.19 -1.06 4.04
C LEU A 268 -20.65 -0.59 3.93
N PRO A 269 -21.24 0.01 4.99
CA PRO A 269 -22.53 0.68 4.87
C PRO A 269 -22.38 1.98 4.06
N ILE A 270 -23.38 2.29 3.22
CA ILE A 270 -23.48 3.56 2.51
C ILE A 270 -24.89 4.11 2.70
N ASN A 271 -24.98 5.33 3.23
CA ASN A 271 -26.23 6.00 3.53
C ASN A 271 -26.20 7.45 3.02
N PHE A 272 -27.35 7.97 2.60
CA PHE A 272 -27.49 9.34 2.12
C PHE A 272 -28.94 9.82 2.35
N SER A 273 -29.13 11.11 2.61
CA SER A 273 -30.45 11.71 2.79
C SER A 273 -30.48 13.15 2.32
N ARG A 274 -31.62 13.59 1.77
CA ARG A 274 -31.90 14.95 1.32
C ARG A 274 -33.35 15.33 1.59
#